data_AF-A0A9D9LIS3-F1
#
_entry.id   AF-A0A9D9LIS3-F1
#
_cell.length_a   1.000
_cell.length_b   1.000
_cell.length_c   1.000
_cell.angle_alpha   90.00
_cell.angle_beta   90.00
_cell.angle_gamma   90.00
#
_symmetry.space_group_name_H-M   'P 1'
#
loop_
_entity.id
_entity.type
_entity.pdbx_description
1 polymer ?
#
loop_
_entity_poly.entity_id
_entity_poly.type
_entity_poly.pdbx_seq_one_letter_code
_entity_poly.pdbx_strand_id
1 'polypeptide(L)'
;MEEMRSNFIHDIIDEDLKDNPSLKIHTRFPPEPNGYLHIGSAKAIWINAMTAKKYGGLFNLRYDDTNPSKEDTEYVDSIYEDLKWLGCEPSGGIYYGSDYFERCYEFALELIKAGKAYVCDLSADEMREYRGTLTEPGRESPYRNRSVEENLELFERMKRGEFPDGAKTLRAKIDMASPNINMRDPAIYRIVHTNHHRQGDKWCIYPM
;
A
#
# COMPACT_ATOMS: atom_id res chain seq x y z
N MET A 1 32.87 9.88 17.70
CA MET A 1 31.61 9.42 17.07
C MET A 1 31.98 8.95 15.69
N GLU A 2 31.62 7.72 15.34
CA GLU A 2 31.93 7.15 14.04
C GLU A 2 31.16 7.92 12.96
N GLU A 3 31.88 8.48 11.99
CA GLU A 3 31.33 9.32 10.94
C GLU A 3 30.49 8.45 10.00
N MET A 4 29.18 8.66 9.98
CA MET A 4 28.27 7.86 9.16
C MET A 4 28.51 8.20 7.69
N ARG A 5 29.02 7.23 6.91
CA ARG A 5 29.31 7.42 5.48
C ARG A 5 28.07 7.95 4.74
N SER A 6 28.26 9.01 3.93
CA SER A 6 27.17 9.56 3.12
C SER A 6 26.73 8.59 2.01
N ASN A 7 25.50 8.74 1.55
CA ASN A 7 24.92 8.01 0.43
C ASN A 7 23.92 8.91 -0.31
N PHE A 8 23.46 8.49 -1.49
CA PHE A 8 22.59 9.32 -2.33
C PHE A 8 21.26 9.73 -1.67
N ILE A 9 20.73 8.98 -0.70
CA ILE A 9 19.51 9.35 0.05
C ILE A 9 19.79 10.54 0.96
N HIS A 10 20.96 10.56 1.60
CA HIS A 10 21.39 11.70 2.41
C HIS A 10 21.60 12.94 1.55
N ASP A 11 22.18 12.78 0.36
CA ASP A 11 22.42 13.91 -0.53
C ASP A 11 21.10 14.57 -0.97
N ILE A 12 20.05 13.77 -1.26
CA ILE A 12 18.69 14.25 -1.54
C ILE A 12 18.10 14.99 -0.32
N ILE A 13 18.20 14.41 0.88
CA ILE A 13 17.68 15.03 2.10
C ILE A 13 18.41 16.36 2.38
N ASP A 14 19.73 16.39 2.17
CA ASP A 14 20.55 17.58 2.37
C ASP A 14 20.18 18.69 1.36
N GLU A 15 19.77 18.34 0.14
CA GLU A 15 19.23 19.27 -0.85
C GLU A 15 17.86 19.81 -0.42
N ASP A 16 16.93 18.93 -0.03
CA ASP A 16 15.61 19.33 0.46
C ASP A 16 15.70 20.25 1.68
N LEU A 17 16.62 19.98 2.61
CA LEU A 17 16.85 20.80 3.80
C LEU A 17 17.54 22.14 3.50
N LYS A 18 18.33 22.24 2.41
CA LYS A 18 18.86 23.54 1.96
C LYS A 18 17.73 24.43 1.44
N ASP A 19 16.81 23.84 0.69
CA ASP A 19 15.67 24.56 0.11
C ASP A 19 14.62 24.90 1.18
N ASN A 20 14.39 23.99 2.14
CA ASN A 20 13.50 24.21 3.26
C ASN A 20 14.07 23.65 4.58
N PRO A 21 14.80 24.48 5.35
CA PRO A 21 15.39 24.08 6.64
C PRO A 21 14.40 23.67 7.73
N SER A 22 13.09 23.91 7.54
CA SER A 22 12.05 23.54 8.50
C SER A 22 11.52 22.12 8.32
N LEU A 23 11.94 21.40 7.27
CA LEU A 23 11.50 20.04 7.02
C LEU A 23 11.92 19.10 8.16
N LYS A 24 11.01 18.19 8.52
CA LYS A 24 11.25 17.15 9.50
C LYS A 24 11.35 15.81 8.80
N ILE A 25 12.47 15.13 8.98
CA ILE A 25 12.72 13.84 8.34
C ILE A 25 11.95 12.75 9.08
N HIS A 26 11.01 12.11 8.40
CA HIS A 26 10.20 11.03 8.94
C HIS A 26 10.33 9.81 8.03
N THR A 27 10.99 8.76 8.51
CA THR A 27 11.21 7.52 7.76
C THR A 27 10.31 6.40 8.30
N ARG A 28 10.20 5.30 7.56
CA ARG A 28 9.44 4.13 8.01
C ARG A 28 9.98 2.82 7.46
N PHE A 29 9.92 1.77 8.29
CA PHE A 29 10.07 0.38 7.86
C PHE A 29 8.67 -0.27 7.80
N PRO A 30 8.18 -0.62 6.59
CA PRO A 30 6.83 -1.14 6.44
C PRO A 30 6.77 -2.64 6.05
N PRO A 31 7.08 -3.57 6.96
CA PRO A 31 6.99 -5.00 6.65
C PRO A 31 5.54 -5.47 6.61
N GLU A 32 5.25 -6.43 5.73
CA GLU A 32 4.03 -7.24 5.84
C GLU A 32 4.23 -8.23 7.02
N PRO A 33 3.28 -8.35 7.96
CA PRO A 33 3.40 -9.27 9.09
C PRO A 33 3.00 -10.70 8.70
N ASN A 34 3.66 -11.27 7.70
CA ASN A 34 3.38 -12.61 7.16
C ASN A 34 4.58 -13.57 7.12
N GLY A 35 5.66 -13.20 7.81
CA GLY A 35 6.86 -14.01 7.91
C GLY A 35 7.92 -13.36 8.80
N TYR A 36 8.89 -14.17 9.21
CA TYR A 36 10.04 -13.71 9.99
C TYR A 36 10.98 -12.85 9.15
N LEU A 37 11.61 -11.86 9.79
CA LEU A 37 12.64 -11.07 9.12
C LEU A 37 13.90 -11.89 8.87
N HIS A 38 14.69 -11.46 7.89
CA HIS A 38 15.97 -12.06 7.56
C HIS A 38 17.03 -10.96 7.37
N ILE A 39 18.28 -11.34 7.14
CA ILE A 39 19.40 -10.37 7.01
C ILE A 39 19.18 -9.27 5.96
N GLY A 40 18.42 -9.54 4.89
CA GLY A 40 18.03 -8.50 3.92
C GLY A 40 17.20 -7.36 4.52
N SER A 41 16.34 -7.68 5.50
CA SER A 41 15.50 -6.71 6.22
C SER A 41 16.33 -5.77 7.08
N ALA A 42 17.43 -6.27 7.65
CA ALA A 42 18.34 -5.47 8.46
C ALA A 42 18.89 -4.26 7.69
N LYS A 43 19.16 -4.40 6.38
CA LYS A 43 19.58 -3.27 5.54
C LYS A 43 18.50 -2.19 5.46
N ALA A 44 17.24 -2.56 5.23
CA ALA A 44 16.14 -1.61 5.12
C ALA A 44 15.85 -0.92 6.46
N ILE A 45 15.87 -1.68 7.56
CA ILE A 45 15.72 -1.15 8.93
C ILE A 45 16.84 -0.15 9.22
N TRP A 46 18.09 -0.55 9.00
CA TRP A 46 19.25 0.28 9.30
C TRP A 46 19.23 1.59 8.51
N ILE A 47 18.94 1.53 7.20
CA ILE A 47 18.83 2.74 6.38
C ILE A 47 17.77 3.68 6.96
N ASN A 48 16.55 3.20 7.22
CA ASN A 48 15.48 4.08 7.70
C ASN A 48 15.75 4.64 9.11
N ALA A 49 16.14 3.78 10.05
CA ALA A 49 16.38 4.17 11.44
C ALA A 49 17.58 5.11 11.57
N MET A 50 18.69 4.81 10.88
CA MET A 50 19.89 5.64 10.95
C MET A 50 19.75 6.95 10.17
N THR A 51 18.99 6.97 9.06
CA THR A 51 18.65 8.23 8.40
C THR A 51 17.83 9.13 9.31
N ALA A 52 16.76 8.62 9.96
CA ALA A 52 16.02 9.42 10.94
C ALA A 52 16.94 9.93 12.06
N LYS A 53 17.80 9.07 12.62
CA LYS A 53 18.75 9.46 13.67
C LYS A 53 19.73 10.54 13.23
N LYS A 54 20.32 10.43 12.03
CA LYS A 54 21.27 11.42 11.48
C LYS A 54 20.67 12.83 11.43
N TYR A 55 19.40 12.92 11.05
CA TYR A 55 18.70 14.18 10.85
C TYR A 55 17.83 14.62 12.04
N GLY A 56 17.92 13.95 13.20
CA GLY A 56 17.08 14.24 14.36
C GLY A 56 15.57 14.04 14.09
N GLY A 57 15.26 13.15 13.15
CA GLY A 57 13.92 12.83 12.68
C GLY A 57 13.23 11.70 13.44
N LEU A 58 12.09 11.27 12.91
CA LEU A 58 11.30 10.16 13.46
C LEU A 58 11.37 8.91 12.57
N PHE A 59 11.41 7.75 13.19
CA PHE A 59 11.39 6.45 12.54
C PHE A 59 10.15 5.66 12.97
N ASN A 60 9.28 5.33 12.00
CA ASN A 60 8.07 4.56 12.26
C ASN A 60 8.28 3.08 11.90
N LEU A 61 7.71 2.19 12.72
CA LEU A 61 7.37 0.84 12.28
C LEU A 61 5.92 0.87 11.80
N ARG A 62 5.66 0.43 10.58
CA ARG A 62 4.30 0.33 10.05
C ARG A 62 4.04 -1.08 9.54
N TYR A 63 3.26 -1.89 10.24
CA TYR A 63 2.83 -3.16 9.68
C TYR A 63 1.96 -2.89 8.45
N ASP A 64 2.35 -3.39 7.28
CA ASP A 64 1.56 -3.29 6.05
C ASP A 64 0.54 -4.43 6.02
N ASP A 65 -0.37 -4.41 7.00
CA ASP A 65 -1.37 -5.44 7.27
C ASP A 65 -2.63 -5.24 6.44
N THR A 66 -2.51 -5.34 5.11
CA THR A 66 -3.64 -5.17 4.17
C THR A 66 -4.12 -6.48 3.58
N ASN A 67 -3.45 -7.59 3.87
CA ASN A 67 -3.73 -8.92 3.36
C ASN A 67 -4.23 -9.86 4.47
N PRO A 68 -5.56 -9.98 4.63
CA PRO A 68 -6.14 -10.72 5.76
C PRO A 68 -5.78 -12.22 5.77
N SER A 69 -5.34 -12.80 4.65
CA SER A 69 -5.12 -14.24 4.53
C SER A 69 -3.74 -14.74 4.97
N LYS A 70 -2.79 -13.85 5.26
CA LYS A 70 -1.40 -14.24 5.52
C LYS A 70 -0.82 -13.67 6.82
N GLU A 71 -1.60 -12.87 7.55
CA GLU A 71 -1.08 -12.03 8.61
C GLU A 71 -1.42 -12.61 9.98
N ASP A 72 -0.41 -12.73 10.84
CA ASP A 72 -0.52 -13.32 12.18
C ASP A 72 0.15 -12.43 13.23
N THR A 73 -0.39 -12.46 14.45
CA THR A 73 0.16 -11.77 15.62
C THR A 73 1.57 -12.26 15.94
N GLU A 74 1.90 -13.53 15.66
CA GLU A 74 3.27 -14.04 15.87
C GLU A 74 4.33 -13.25 15.08
N TYR A 75 4.02 -12.85 13.85
CA TYR A 75 4.94 -12.11 12.99
C TYR A 75 5.03 -10.65 13.42
N VAL A 76 3.91 -10.07 13.89
CA VAL A 76 3.90 -8.73 14.48
C VAL A 76 4.90 -8.64 15.63
N ASP A 77 4.83 -9.58 16.56
CA ASP A 77 5.68 -9.63 17.74
C ASP A 77 7.15 -9.87 17.35
N SER A 78 7.42 -10.88 16.52
CA SER A 78 8.79 -11.21 16.10
C SER A 78 9.47 -10.05 15.34
N ILE A 79 8.76 -9.36 14.45
CA ILE A 79 9.29 -8.19 13.74
C ILE A 79 9.73 -7.10 14.73
N TYR A 80 8.91 -6.82 15.74
CA TYR A 80 9.23 -5.80 16.73
C TYR A 80 10.44 -6.20 17.59
N GLU A 81 10.51 -7.47 18.01
CA GLU A 81 11.63 -8.01 18.75
C GLU A 81 12.95 -7.89 17.97
N ASP A 82 12.94 -8.18 16.67
CA ASP A 82 14.11 -8.05 15.79
C ASP A 82 14.56 -6.59 15.64
N LEU A 83 13.64 -5.63 15.51
CA LEU A 83 13.96 -4.21 15.48
C LEU A 83 14.64 -3.77 16.79
N LYS A 84 14.10 -4.23 17.93
CA LYS A 84 14.66 -3.95 19.25
C LYS A 84 16.04 -4.58 19.43
N TRP A 85 16.22 -5.82 18.98
CA TRP A 85 17.50 -6.51 19.00
C TRP A 85 18.57 -5.79 18.17
N LEU A 86 18.19 -5.21 17.03
CA LEU A 86 19.06 -4.36 16.19
C LEU A 86 19.33 -2.97 16.79
N GLY A 87 18.73 -2.61 17.92
CA GLY A 87 18.83 -1.27 18.52
C GLY A 87 18.14 -0.18 17.68
N CYS A 88 17.20 -0.57 16.82
CA CYS A 88 16.46 0.30 15.91
C CYS A 88 15.01 0.47 16.37
N GLU A 89 14.79 0.80 17.64
CA GLU A 89 13.44 1.00 18.17
C GLU A 89 12.70 2.16 17.46
N PRO A 90 11.42 2.00 17.09
CA PRO A 90 10.66 3.04 16.40
C PRO A 90 10.47 4.30 17.25
N SER A 91 11.19 5.37 16.92
CA SER A 91 11.10 6.65 17.63
C SER A 91 9.85 7.47 17.31
N GLY A 92 9.21 7.21 16.17
CA GLY A 92 8.01 7.92 15.73
C GLY A 92 6.68 7.20 15.99
N GLY A 93 6.75 5.91 16.36
CA GLY A 93 5.58 5.12 16.73
C GLY A 93 5.42 3.83 15.92
N ILE A 94 4.43 3.04 16.34
CA ILE A 94 4.01 1.79 15.71
C ILE A 94 2.63 2.02 15.09
N TYR A 95 2.49 1.69 13.81
CA TYR A 95 1.29 1.90 13.03
C TYR A 95 0.91 0.62 12.28
N TYR A 96 -0.33 0.56 11.83
CA TYR A 96 -0.87 -0.55 11.07
C TYR A 96 -1.60 0.00 9.84
N GLY A 97 -1.36 -0.59 8.67
CA GLY A 97 -2.09 -0.31 7.43
C GLY A 97 -3.60 -0.41 7.61
N SER A 98 -4.05 -1.39 8.38
CA SER A 98 -5.46 -1.65 8.65
C SER A 98 -6.17 -0.56 9.46
N ASP A 99 -5.44 0.25 10.25
CA ASP A 99 -6.02 1.41 10.94
C ASP A 99 -6.50 2.48 9.94
N TYR A 100 -6.02 2.43 8.70
CA TYR A 100 -6.36 3.38 7.64
C TYR A 100 -7.44 2.87 6.68
N PHE A 101 -8.01 1.68 6.86
CA PHE A 101 -9.00 1.14 5.92
C PHE A 101 -10.21 2.04 5.69
N GLU A 102 -10.77 2.63 6.74
CA GLU A 102 -11.88 3.57 6.60
C GLU A 102 -11.48 4.77 5.73
N ARG A 103 -10.30 5.33 5.99
CA ARG A 103 -9.80 6.48 5.24
C ARG A 103 -9.48 6.14 3.79
N CYS A 104 -8.91 4.96 3.53
CA CYS A 104 -8.70 4.46 2.18
C CYS A 104 -10.02 4.25 1.44
N TYR A 105 -11.07 3.81 2.12
CA TYR A 105 -12.39 3.62 1.53
C TYR A 105 -13.03 4.97 1.18
N GLU A 106 -12.92 5.97 2.07
CA GLU A 106 -13.34 7.35 1.77
C GLU A 106 -12.64 7.92 0.54
N PHE A 107 -11.32 7.74 0.42
CA PHE A 107 -10.58 8.17 -0.76
C PHE A 107 -10.98 7.43 -2.04
N ALA A 108 -11.32 6.14 -1.94
CA ALA A 108 -11.86 5.40 -3.08
C ALA A 108 -13.20 5.99 -3.55
N LEU A 109 -14.08 6.38 -2.63
CA LEU A 109 -15.33 7.08 -2.96
C LEU A 109 -15.06 8.43 -3.64
N GLU A 110 -14.08 9.20 -3.17
CA GLU A 110 -13.68 10.46 -3.80
C GLU A 110 -13.15 10.25 -5.23
N LEU A 111 -12.33 9.21 -5.45
CA LEU A 111 -11.83 8.85 -6.78
C LEU A 111 -12.97 8.47 -7.73
N ILE A 112 -13.95 7.69 -7.26
CA ILE A 112 -15.13 7.34 -8.06
C ILE A 112 -15.92 8.60 -8.42
N LYS A 113 -16.20 9.47 -7.43
CA LYS A 113 -16.93 10.74 -7.65
C LYS A 113 -16.21 11.67 -8.62
N ALA A 114 -14.89 11.66 -8.63
CA ALA A 114 -14.07 12.41 -9.57
C ALA A 114 -13.95 11.74 -10.97
N GLY A 115 -14.59 10.60 -11.20
CA GLY A 115 -14.49 9.83 -12.45
C GLY A 115 -13.12 9.15 -12.66
N LYS A 116 -12.30 9.09 -11.60
CA LYS A 116 -10.90 8.58 -11.60
C LYS A 116 -10.79 7.13 -11.13
N ALA A 117 -11.90 6.48 -10.81
CA ALA A 117 -11.94 5.05 -10.53
C ALA A 117 -13.27 4.44 -11.02
N TYR A 118 -13.26 3.14 -11.32
CA TYR A 118 -14.43 2.39 -11.75
C TYR A 118 -14.37 0.94 -11.27
N VAL A 119 -15.53 0.32 -11.05
CA VAL A 119 -15.66 -1.10 -10.74
C VAL A 119 -15.56 -1.90 -12.04
N CYS A 120 -14.68 -2.88 -12.06
CA CYS A 120 -14.47 -3.78 -13.18
C CYS A 120 -14.91 -5.21 -12.82
N ASP A 121 -15.69 -5.82 -13.72
CA ASP A 121 -16.23 -7.17 -13.55
C ASP A 121 -15.41 -8.22 -14.33
N LEU A 122 -14.36 -7.80 -15.04
CA LEU A 122 -13.45 -8.73 -15.70
C LEU A 122 -12.69 -9.52 -14.64
N SER A 123 -12.58 -10.82 -14.88
CA SER A 123 -11.74 -11.72 -14.10
C SER A 123 -10.27 -11.32 -14.14
N ALA A 124 -9.46 -11.87 -13.24
CA ALA A 124 -8.02 -11.61 -13.21
C ALA A 124 -7.33 -11.99 -14.54
N ASP A 125 -7.74 -13.09 -15.17
CA ASP A 125 -7.19 -13.57 -16.43
C ASP A 125 -7.60 -12.69 -17.60
N GLU A 126 -8.89 -12.31 -17.69
CA GLU A 126 -9.34 -11.34 -18.70
C GLU A 126 -8.62 -10.00 -18.51
N MET A 127 -8.51 -9.50 -17.29
CA MET A 127 -7.77 -8.25 -17.04
C MET A 127 -6.30 -8.33 -17.43
N ARG A 128 -5.67 -9.50 -17.31
CA ARG A 128 -4.30 -9.71 -17.78
C ARG A 128 -4.20 -9.56 -19.30
N GLU A 129 -5.16 -10.10 -20.04
CA GLU A 129 -5.24 -9.91 -21.50
C GLU A 129 -5.52 -8.46 -21.86
N TYR A 130 -6.46 -7.80 -21.17
CA TYR A 130 -6.82 -6.41 -21.45
C TYR A 130 -5.70 -5.42 -21.14
N ARG A 131 -4.81 -5.72 -20.18
CA ARG A 131 -3.64 -4.89 -19.91
C ARG A 131 -2.58 -4.97 -21.01
N GLY A 132 -2.68 -5.90 -21.95
CA GLY A 132 -1.70 -6.09 -23.02
C GLY A 132 -0.33 -6.53 -22.49
N THR A 133 0.71 -6.28 -23.26
CA THR A 133 2.09 -6.69 -22.95
C THR A 133 3.03 -5.48 -22.90
N LEU A 134 4.33 -5.70 -22.70
CA LEU A 134 5.32 -4.63 -22.79
C LEU A 134 5.45 -4.07 -24.22
N THR A 135 5.01 -4.82 -25.23
CA THR A 135 5.08 -4.44 -26.66
C THR A 135 3.71 -4.07 -27.25
N GLU A 136 2.61 -4.56 -26.67
CA GLU A 136 1.26 -4.29 -27.14
C GLU A 136 0.49 -3.43 -26.14
N PRO A 137 -0.19 -2.35 -26.58
CA PRO A 137 -0.96 -1.49 -25.69
C PRO A 137 -2.14 -2.26 -25.08
N GLY A 138 -2.58 -1.82 -23.91
CA GLY A 138 -3.81 -2.33 -23.30
C GLY A 138 -5.06 -1.82 -23.99
N ARG A 139 -6.16 -2.53 -23.80
CA ARG A 139 -7.51 -2.14 -24.25
C ARG A 139 -8.38 -1.82 -23.05
N GLU A 140 -9.27 -0.83 -23.20
CA GLU A 140 -10.19 -0.45 -22.12
C GLU A 140 -11.10 -1.62 -21.73
N SER A 141 -11.32 -1.77 -20.42
CA SER A 141 -12.37 -2.65 -19.92
C SER A 141 -13.74 -2.18 -20.44
N PRO A 142 -14.67 -3.08 -20.80
CA PRO A 142 -16.03 -2.70 -21.17
C PRO A 142 -16.75 -1.89 -20.08
N TYR A 143 -16.29 -2.04 -18.83
CA TYR A 143 -16.85 -1.40 -17.64
C TYR A 143 -16.18 -0.06 -17.31
N ARG A 144 -15.16 0.37 -18.07
CA ARG A 144 -14.36 1.58 -17.78
C ARG A 144 -15.20 2.86 -17.74
N ASN A 145 -16.26 2.91 -18.56
CA ASN A 145 -17.11 4.08 -18.77
C ASN A 145 -18.46 3.99 -18.03
N ARG A 146 -18.57 3.13 -17.01
CA ARG A 146 -19.69 3.14 -16.05
C ARG A 146 -19.90 4.54 -15.45
N SER A 147 -21.14 4.89 -15.14
CA SER A 147 -21.45 6.17 -14.50
C SER A 147 -20.90 6.22 -13.07
N VAL A 148 -20.80 7.43 -12.51
CA VAL A 148 -20.38 7.61 -11.11
C VAL A 148 -21.36 6.89 -10.18
N GLU A 149 -22.66 6.99 -10.46
CA GLU A 149 -23.73 6.39 -9.67
C GLU A 149 -23.64 4.87 -9.65
N GLU A 150 -23.46 4.24 -10.83
CA GLU A 150 -23.32 2.79 -10.95
C GLU A 150 -22.06 2.29 -10.21
N ASN A 151 -20.94 3.00 -10.33
CA ASN A 151 -19.70 2.64 -9.65
C ASN A 151 -19.83 2.74 -8.11
N LEU A 152 -20.48 3.80 -7.61
CA LEU A 152 -20.71 3.97 -6.17
C LEU A 152 -21.62 2.86 -5.62
N GLU A 153 -22.70 2.54 -6.34
CA GLU A 153 -23.62 1.46 -5.96
C GLU A 153 -22.89 0.11 -5.92
N LEU A 154 -22.15 -0.23 -6.98
CA LEU A 154 -21.41 -1.49 -7.06
C LEU A 154 -20.33 -1.59 -5.98
N PHE A 155 -19.58 -0.52 -5.74
CA PHE A 155 -18.52 -0.53 -4.73
C PHE A 155 -19.07 -0.68 -3.31
N GLU A 156 -20.23 -0.08 -3.03
CA GLU A 156 -20.92 -0.29 -1.76
C GLU A 156 -21.44 -1.73 -1.61
N ARG A 157 -21.99 -2.31 -2.68
CA ARG A 157 -22.39 -3.73 -2.70
C ARG A 157 -21.20 -4.67 -2.49
N MET A 158 -20.03 -4.33 -3.03
CA MET A 158 -18.79 -5.05 -2.75
C MET A 158 -18.43 -4.98 -1.25
N LYS A 159 -18.53 -3.80 -0.62
CA LYS A 159 -18.29 -3.63 0.84
C LYS A 159 -19.28 -4.43 1.70
N ARG A 160 -20.52 -4.61 1.23
CA ARG A 160 -21.54 -5.44 1.91
C ARG A 160 -21.37 -6.94 1.71
N GLY A 161 -20.37 -7.40 0.94
CA GLY A 161 -20.13 -8.82 0.70
C GLY A 161 -21.13 -9.47 -0.25
N GLU A 162 -21.75 -8.71 -1.15
CA GLU A 162 -22.76 -9.25 -2.09
C GLU A 162 -22.18 -10.06 -3.26
N PHE A 163 -20.85 -10.03 -3.45
CA PHE A 163 -20.17 -10.71 -4.55
C PHE A 163 -19.07 -11.62 -4.01
N PRO A 164 -18.77 -12.77 -4.65
CA PRO A 164 -17.72 -13.66 -4.17
C PRO A 164 -16.31 -13.10 -4.43
N ASP A 165 -15.31 -13.75 -3.83
CA ASP A 165 -13.89 -13.39 -3.98
C ASP A 165 -13.47 -13.30 -5.45
N GLY A 166 -12.72 -12.25 -5.77
CA GLY A 166 -12.21 -12.01 -7.12
C GLY A 166 -13.26 -11.66 -8.18
N ALA A 167 -14.57 -11.61 -7.84
CA ALA A 167 -15.62 -11.34 -8.81
C ALA A 167 -15.60 -9.92 -9.37
N LYS A 168 -15.13 -8.95 -8.57
CA LYS A 168 -15.02 -7.54 -8.96
C LYS A 168 -13.80 -6.90 -8.33
N THR A 169 -13.25 -5.89 -9.01
CA THR A 169 -12.19 -5.03 -8.48
C THR A 169 -12.54 -3.56 -8.69
N LEU A 170 -12.16 -2.69 -7.75
CA LEU A 170 -12.13 -1.26 -8.05
C LEU A 170 -10.78 -0.95 -8.70
N ARG A 171 -10.79 -0.23 -9.81
CA ARG A 171 -9.57 0.12 -10.57
C ARG A 171 -9.45 1.62 -10.72
N ALA A 172 -8.24 2.14 -10.63
CA ALA A 172 -7.96 3.52 -11.00
C ALA A 172 -8.12 3.68 -12.52
N LYS A 173 -8.64 4.83 -12.95
CA LYS A 173 -8.78 5.20 -14.36
C LYS A 173 -7.62 6.12 -14.73
N ILE A 174 -6.63 5.55 -15.41
CA ILE A 174 -5.37 6.25 -15.76
C ILE A 174 -5.18 6.16 -17.28
N ASP A 175 -4.31 5.27 -17.76
CA ASP A 175 -3.95 5.18 -19.18
C ASP A 175 -3.65 3.74 -19.59
N MET A 176 -4.58 3.13 -20.33
CA MET A 176 -4.43 1.75 -20.83
C MET A 176 -3.34 1.61 -21.90
N ALA A 177 -2.92 2.70 -22.54
CA ALA A 177 -1.86 2.70 -23.54
C ALA A 177 -0.47 3.01 -22.95
N SER A 178 -0.37 3.25 -21.63
CA SER A 178 0.89 3.65 -21.00
C SER A 178 2.02 2.65 -21.25
N PRO A 179 3.25 3.09 -21.53
CA PRO A 179 4.40 2.19 -21.60
C PRO A 179 4.73 1.57 -20.23
N ASN A 180 4.28 2.19 -19.13
CA ASN A 180 4.38 1.62 -17.79
C ASN A 180 3.12 0.78 -17.50
N ILE A 181 3.29 -0.55 -17.43
CA ILE A 181 2.18 -1.47 -17.21
C ILE A 181 1.41 -1.16 -15.91
N ASN A 182 2.06 -0.59 -14.89
CA ASN A 182 1.43 -0.23 -13.62
C ASN A 182 0.46 0.95 -13.75
N MET A 183 0.59 1.76 -14.79
CA MET A 183 -0.32 2.87 -15.10
C MET A 183 -1.53 2.42 -15.94
N ARG A 184 -1.58 1.15 -16.34
CA ARG A 184 -2.71 0.57 -17.09
C ARG A 184 -3.81 0.13 -16.13
N ASP A 185 -4.60 1.12 -15.73
CA ASP A 185 -5.74 1.04 -14.80
C ASP A 185 -5.50 0.03 -13.66
N PRO A 186 -4.58 0.29 -12.71
CA PRO A 186 -4.26 -0.66 -11.64
C PRO A 186 -5.48 -0.92 -10.75
N ALA A 187 -5.61 -2.15 -10.23
CA ALA A 187 -6.59 -2.47 -9.20
C ALA A 187 -6.18 -1.80 -7.88
N ILE A 188 -7.14 -1.15 -7.22
CA ILE A 188 -6.96 -0.45 -5.95
C ILE A 188 -7.79 -1.06 -4.82
N TYR A 189 -8.81 -1.88 -5.13
CA TYR A 189 -9.49 -2.76 -4.17
C TYR A 189 -9.81 -4.12 -4.79
N ARG A 190 -9.79 -5.15 -3.93
CA ARG A 190 -10.25 -6.52 -4.22
C ARG A 190 -11.23 -7.01 -3.16
N ILE A 191 -12.02 -8.02 -3.52
CA ILE A 191 -12.92 -8.73 -2.59
C ILE A 191 -12.19 -9.95 -2.05
N VAL A 192 -12.18 -10.10 -0.71
CA VAL A 192 -11.64 -11.24 0.02
C VAL A 192 -12.51 -11.48 1.26
N HIS A 193 -13.16 -12.64 1.37
CA HIS A 193 -13.98 -13.00 2.53
C HIS A 193 -13.14 -13.77 3.55
N THR A 194 -12.28 -13.05 4.26
CA THR A 194 -11.40 -13.60 5.31
C THR A 194 -11.37 -12.68 6.52
N ASN A 195 -11.34 -13.27 7.72
CA ASN A 195 -11.18 -12.51 8.96
C ASN A 195 -9.82 -11.80 8.99
N HIS A 196 -9.80 -10.52 9.32
CA HIS A 196 -8.55 -9.76 9.48
C HIS A 196 -8.09 -9.80 10.93
N HIS A 197 -6.82 -10.15 11.19
CA HIS A 197 -6.28 -10.35 12.55
C HIS A 197 -6.56 -9.18 13.54
N ARG A 198 -6.60 -7.93 13.05
CA ARG A 198 -6.97 -6.74 13.86
C ARG A 198 -8.39 -6.18 13.64
N GLN A 199 -8.98 -6.37 12.46
CA GLN A 199 -10.25 -5.71 12.08
C GLN A 199 -11.43 -6.69 12.08
N GLY A 200 -11.19 -7.97 12.38
CA GLY A 200 -12.18 -9.05 12.34
C GLY A 200 -12.86 -9.14 10.98
N ASP A 201 -14.18 -9.33 11.00
CA ASP A 201 -15.03 -9.43 9.81
C ASP A 201 -15.63 -8.08 9.39
N LYS A 202 -15.09 -6.95 9.86
CA LYS A 202 -15.60 -5.60 9.51
C LYS A 202 -15.50 -5.34 8.00
N TRP A 203 -14.53 -5.96 7.32
CA TRP A 203 -14.23 -5.71 5.91
C TRP A 203 -14.25 -7.02 5.13
N CYS A 204 -14.76 -6.97 3.91
CA CYS A 204 -14.61 -8.02 2.88
C CYS A 204 -14.03 -7.45 1.57
N ILE A 205 -13.67 -6.16 1.58
CA ILE A 205 -12.91 -5.49 0.53
C ILE A 205 -11.64 -4.92 1.14
N TYR A 206 -10.52 -5.15 0.46
CA TYR A 206 -9.20 -4.74 0.96
C TYR A 206 -8.48 -3.92 -0.11
N PRO A 207 -7.78 -2.84 0.30
CA PRO A 207 -6.95 -2.07 -0.61
C PRO A 207 -5.79 -2.92 -1.15
N MET A 208 -5.28 -2.53 -2.32
CA MET A 208 -4.15 -3.16 -3.02
C MET A 208 -2.87 -2.35 -2.92
#